data_AF-A0A293NL58-F1
#
_entry.id   AF-A0A293NL58-F1
#
_cell.length_a   1.000
_cell.length_b   1.000
_cell.length_c   1.000
_cell.angle_alpha   90.00
_cell.angle_beta   90.00
_cell.angle_gamma   90.00
#
_symmetry.space_group_name_H-M   'P 1'
#
loop_
_entity.id
_entity.type
_entity.pdbx_description
1 polymer ?
#
loop_
_entity_poly.entity_id
_entity_poly.type
_entity_poly.pdbx_seq_one_letter_code
_entity_poly.pdbx_strand_id
1 'polypeptide(L)'
;MRHYEIVFLVHPDQSEQVSGMLERYTSTIELGKGQIHRLEDWGRRQLAYPIHKVHKAHYILMNIECNQDVLDELNSTFRYNDAIIRSMVIRRSEAITIESPIMSQENSDKAERQAKETRVSTNTNSDSDKHDTSEEDVSTITDSEVSDTSENAESEAVVQDELDNDSGEE
;
A
#
# COMPACT_ATOMS: atom_id res chain seq x y z
N MET A 1 -22.20 21.97 -6.34
CA MET A 1 -20.75 21.86 -6.10
C MET A 1 -20.04 21.97 -7.45
N ARG A 2 -18.70 22.09 -7.48
CA ARG A 2 -17.94 22.18 -8.73
C ARG A 2 -17.02 20.97 -8.85
N HIS A 3 -16.76 20.55 -10.09
CA HIS A 3 -15.83 19.47 -10.37
C HIS A 3 -14.41 19.99 -10.51
N TYR A 4 -13.47 19.31 -9.88
CA TYR A 4 -12.05 19.60 -9.93
C TYR A 4 -11.27 18.33 -10.25
N GLU A 5 -10.19 18.51 -10.98
CA GLU A 5 -9.18 17.50 -11.21
C GLU A 5 -7.91 17.99 -10.54
N ILE A 6 -7.39 17.17 -9.63
CA ILE A 6 -6.21 17.48 -8.84
C ILE A 6 -5.14 16.48 -9.20
N VAL A 7 -3.99 16.98 -9.63
CA VAL A 7 -2.78 16.20 -9.82
C VAL A 7 -1.74 16.74 -8.87
N PHE A 8 -1.16 15.87 -8.05
CA PHE A 8 -0.06 16.24 -7.19
C PHE A 8 1.05 15.20 -7.20
N LEU A 9 2.26 15.70 -6.97
CA LEU A 9 3.50 14.95 -7.02
C LEU A 9 4.05 14.89 -5.60
N VAL A 10 4.32 13.68 -5.14
CA VAL A 10 4.91 13.42 -3.83
C VAL A 10 6.39 13.05 -3.98
N HIS A 11 7.20 13.47 -3.02
CA HIS A 11 8.60 13.12 -2.92
C HIS A 11 8.77 11.58 -2.88
N PRO A 12 9.73 11.00 -3.62
CA PRO A 12 9.86 9.55 -3.74
C PRO A 12 10.12 8.84 -2.40
N ASP A 13 10.76 9.53 -1.46
CA ASP A 13 11.06 8.98 -0.11
C ASP A 13 9.80 8.84 0.76
N GLN A 14 8.75 9.62 0.48
CA GLN A 14 7.48 9.56 1.22
C GLN A 14 6.41 8.73 0.48
N SER A 15 6.84 7.91 -0.48
CA SER A 15 5.94 7.08 -1.30
C SER A 15 5.09 6.11 -0.46
N GLU A 16 5.60 5.63 0.68
CA GLU A 16 4.88 4.69 1.54
C GLU A 16 3.77 5.37 2.36
N GLN A 17 3.88 6.69 2.59
CA GLN A 17 2.90 7.47 3.34
C GLN A 17 1.71 7.94 2.49
N VAL A 18 1.76 7.70 1.18
CA VAL A 18 0.77 8.18 0.21
C VAL A 18 -0.64 7.66 0.51
N SER A 19 -0.80 6.39 0.87
CA SER A 19 -2.11 5.80 1.19
C SER A 19 -2.78 6.51 2.38
N GLY A 20 -2.04 6.71 3.47
CA GLY A 20 -2.55 7.43 4.65
C GLY A 20 -2.75 8.94 4.41
N MET A 21 -2.06 9.54 3.45
CA MET A 21 -2.36 10.90 3.00
C MET A 21 -3.67 10.96 2.20
N LEU A 22 -3.86 10.00 1.29
CA LEU A 22 -5.07 9.86 0.48
C LEU A 22 -6.30 9.71 1.38
N GLU A 23 -6.28 8.77 2.33
CA GLU A 23 -7.39 8.56 3.27
C GLU A 23 -7.77 9.83 4.04
N ARG A 24 -6.77 10.60 4.50
CA ARG A 24 -7.03 11.88 5.17
C ARG A 24 -7.70 12.89 4.25
N TYR A 25 -7.22 13.02 3.01
CA TYR A 25 -7.82 13.94 2.05
C TYR A 25 -9.22 13.50 1.64
N THR A 26 -9.48 12.20 1.49
CA THR A 26 -10.82 11.70 1.22
C THR A 26 -11.77 12.00 2.36
N SER A 27 -11.34 11.79 3.61
CA SER A 27 -12.14 12.15 4.80
C SER A 27 -12.46 13.64 4.88
N THR A 28 -11.50 14.53 4.58
CA THR A 28 -11.75 15.98 4.53
C THR A 28 -12.79 16.34 3.47
N ILE A 29 -12.73 15.71 2.30
CA ILE A 29 -13.70 15.93 1.21
C ILE A 29 -15.10 15.46 1.62
N GLU A 30 -15.20 14.26 2.21
CA GLU A 30 -16.47 13.68 2.66
C GLU A 30 -17.11 14.52 3.78
N LEU A 31 -16.31 15.02 4.74
CA LEU A 31 -16.78 15.92 5.79
C LEU A 31 -17.36 17.22 5.21
N GLY A 32 -16.74 17.71 4.13
CA GLY A 32 -17.22 18.85 3.34
C GLY A 32 -18.42 18.56 2.43
N LYS A 33 -19.02 17.36 2.54
CA LYS A 33 -20.09 16.83 1.67
C LYS A 33 -19.71 16.75 0.19
N GLY A 34 -18.42 16.64 -0.11
CA GLY A 34 -17.92 16.40 -1.46
C GLY A 34 -17.94 14.92 -1.82
N GLN A 35 -17.74 14.64 -3.12
CA GLN A 35 -17.66 13.29 -3.66
C GLN A 35 -16.37 13.10 -4.44
N ILE A 36 -15.83 11.88 -4.42
CA ILE A 36 -14.65 11.50 -5.21
C ILE A 36 -15.14 10.61 -6.34
N HIS A 37 -14.92 11.07 -7.57
CA HIS A 37 -15.37 10.39 -8.79
C HIS A 37 -14.31 9.41 -9.30
N ARG A 38 -13.04 9.76 -9.13
CA ARG A 38 -11.91 8.98 -9.63
C ARG A 38 -10.69 9.21 -8.73
N LEU A 39 -10.02 8.13 -8.37
CA LEU A 39 -8.78 8.16 -7.61
C LEU A 39 -7.81 7.19 -8.28
N GLU A 40 -6.68 7.71 -8.73
CA GLU A 40 -5.67 6.93 -9.43
C GLU A 40 -4.30 7.21 -8.83
N ASP A 41 -3.63 6.13 -8.43
CA ASP A 41 -2.23 6.10 -8.10
C ASP A 41 -1.46 5.64 -9.36
N TRP A 42 -0.62 6.52 -9.90
CA TRP A 42 0.25 6.22 -11.05
C TRP A 42 1.67 5.80 -10.65
N GLY A 43 1.90 5.64 -9.34
CA GLY A 43 3.16 5.23 -8.75
C GLY A 43 4.30 6.20 -9.00
N ARG A 44 5.53 5.68 -8.86
CA ARG A 44 6.77 6.43 -9.01
C ARG A 44 7.18 6.51 -10.48
N ARG A 45 7.27 7.74 -11.00
CA ARG A 45 7.63 8.01 -12.41
C ARG A 45 8.81 8.97 -12.50
N GLN A 46 9.58 8.85 -13.57
CA GLN A 46 10.70 9.73 -13.88
C GLN A 46 10.19 11.10 -14.33
N LEU A 47 10.72 12.17 -13.74
CA LEU A 47 10.43 13.55 -14.13
C LEU A 47 11.21 13.92 -15.40
N ALA A 48 10.60 14.76 -16.24
CA ALA A 48 11.26 15.30 -17.43
C ALA A 48 12.45 16.21 -17.08
N TYR A 49 12.40 16.88 -15.92
CA TYR A 49 13.46 17.71 -15.37
C TYR A 49 13.43 17.64 -13.84
N PRO A 50 14.56 17.89 -13.16
CA PRO A 50 14.61 17.80 -11.72
C PRO A 50 13.81 18.94 -11.06
N ILE A 51 12.98 18.59 -10.09
CA ILE A 51 12.25 19.54 -9.23
C ILE A 51 12.80 19.36 -7.83
N HIS A 52 13.26 20.43 -7.17
CA HIS A 52 13.90 20.33 -5.85
C HIS A 52 15.05 19.30 -5.78
N LYS A 53 15.82 19.14 -6.88
CA LYS A 53 16.90 18.14 -7.04
C LYS A 53 16.43 16.67 -7.09
N VAL A 54 15.13 16.45 -7.24
CA VAL A 54 14.53 15.13 -7.34
C VAL A 54 14.27 14.78 -8.80
N HIS A 55 14.58 13.55 -9.20
CA HIS A 55 14.41 13.06 -10.58
C HIS A 55 13.20 12.14 -10.77
N LYS A 56 12.60 11.64 -9.69
CA LYS A 56 11.44 10.76 -9.71
C LYS A 56 10.40 11.27 -8.72
N ALA A 57 9.13 11.22 -9.05
CA ALA A 57 8.06 11.58 -8.12
C ALA A 57 6.97 10.52 -8.15
N HIS A 58 6.25 10.41 -7.05
CA HIS A 58 5.04 9.60 -6.99
C HIS A 58 3.87 10.47 -7.47
N TYR A 59 3.17 10.01 -8.50
CA TYR A 59 2.06 10.76 -9.12
C TYR A 59 0.71 10.25 -8.65
N ILE A 60 -0.14 11.18 -8.25
CA ILE A 60 -1.50 10.88 -7.84
C ILE A 60 -2.46 11.80 -8.59
N LEU A 61 -3.54 11.21 -9.08
CA LEU A 61 -4.65 11.90 -9.72
C LEU A 61 -5.91 11.68 -8.91
N MET A 62 -6.66 12.75 -8.70
CA MET A 62 -7.94 12.72 -8.01
C MET A 62 -8.96 13.61 -8.73
N ASN A 63 -10.12 13.08 -9.08
CA ASN A 63 -11.26 13.85 -9.56
C ASN A 63 -12.30 13.95 -8.45
N ILE A 64 -12.60 15.17 -8.05
CA ILE A 64 -13.47 15.47 -6.92
C ILE A 64 -14.58 16.42 -7.33
N GLU A 65 -15.67 16.34 -6.59
CA GLU A 65 -16.72 17.32 -6.56
C GLU A 65 -16.77 17.91 -5.16
N CYS A 66 -16.50 19.20 -5.02
CA CYS A 66 -16.49 19.84 -3.71
C CYS A 66 -16.94 21.30 -3.77
N ASN A 67 -17.13 21.88 -2.59
CA ASN A 67 -17.32 23.32 -2.40
C ASN A 67 -15.98 24.06 -2.47
N GLN A 68 -16.04 25.40 -2.61
CA GLN A 68 -14.84 26.23 -2.70
C GLN A 68 -14.04 26.21 -1.38
N ASP A 69 -14.73 26.25 -0.23
CA ASP A 69 -14.07 26.29 1.08
C ASP A 69 -13.17 25.06 1.32
N VAL A 70 -13.68 23.87 0.98
CA VAL A 70 -12.95 22.60 1.06
C VAL A 70 -11.75 22.59 0.09
N LEU A 71 -11.92 23.18 -1.09
CA LEU A 71 -10.82 23.28 -2.05
C LEU A 71 -9.69 24.18 -1.55
N ASP A 72 -10.03 25.28 -0.87
CA ASP A 72 -9.06 26.22 -0.33
C ASP A 72 -8.30 25.61 0.87
N GLU A 73 -8.98 24.79 1.67
CA GLU A 73 -8.37 23.97 2.73
C GLU A 73 -7.39 22.93 2.14
N LEU A 74 -7.79 22.20 1.10
CA LEU A 74 -6.93 21.25 0.41
C LEU A 74 -5.70 21.93 -0.20
N ASN A 75 -5.87 23.07 -0.87
CA ASN A 75 -4.76 23.85 -1.42
C ASN A 75 -3.79 24.32 -0.34
N SER A 76 -4.32 24.75 0.81
CA SER A 76 -3.49 25.13 1.97
C SER A 76 -2.71 23.92 2.48
N THR A 77 -3.37 22.78 2.62
CA THR A 77 -2.74 21.53 3.07
C THR A 77 -1.63 21.08 2.12
N PHE A 78 -1.85 21.15 0.80
CA PHE A 78 -0.82 20.84 -0.19
C PHE A 78 0.38 21.78 -0.12
N ARG A 79 0.14 23.06 0.21
CA ARG A 79 1.19 24.06 0.31
C ARG A 79 2.07 23.89 1.55
N TYR A 80 1.49 23.47 2.68
CA TYR A 80 2.21 23.29 3.94
C TYR A 80 2.77 21.89 4.15
N ASN A 81 2.43 20.95 3.27
CA ASN A 81 2.95 19.60 3.33
C ASN A 81 4.23 19.47 2.48
N ASP A 82 5.38 19.39 3.16
CA ASP A 82 6.69 19.25 2.52
C ASP A 82 6.85 17.97 1.67
N ALA A 83 6.02 16.95 1.89
CA ALA A 83 6.04 15.75 1.07
C ALA A 83 5.56 16.02 -0.37
N ILE A 84 4.73 17.06 -0.59
CA ILE A 84 4.19 17.40 -1.89
C ILE A 84 5.12 18.41 -2.56
N ILE A 85 5.78 17.99 -3.65
CA ILE A 85 6.73 18.84 -4.38
C ILE A 85 6.03 19.77 -5.39
N ARG A 86 4.83 19.40 -5.84
CA ARG A 86 4.02 20.19 -6.77
C ARG A 86 2.56 19.71 -6.74
N SER A 87 1.63 20.64 -6.79
CA SER A 87 0.21 20.37 -7.01
C SER A 87 -0.34 21.23 -8.15
N MET A 88 -1.37 20.73 -8.82
CA MET A 88 -2.12 21.44 -9.85
C MET A 88 -3.59 21.10 -9.69
N VAL A 89 -4.43 22.13 -9.60
CA VAL A 89 -5.88 22.02 -9.55
C VAL A 89 -6.46 22.59 -10.83
N ILE A 90 -7.29 21.81 -11.51
CA ILE A 90 -7.95 22.18 -12.76
C ILE A 90 -9.46 22.10 -12.56
N ARG A 91 -10.18 23.16 -12.90
CA ARG A 91 -11.65 23.12 -12.90
C ARG A 91 -12.16 22.32 -14.09
N ARG A 92 -13.08 21.38 -13.85
CA ARG A 92 -13.76 20.60 -14.89
C ARG A 92 -15.23 21.01 -15.00
N SER A 93 -15.80 20.81 -16.19
CA SER A 93 -17.24 21.03 -16.44
C SER A 93 -18.09 19.88 -15.91
N GLU A 94 -17.55 18.66 -15.95
CA GLU A 94 -18.28 17.42 -15.67
C GLU A 94 -17.45 16.49 -14.78
N ALA A 95 -18.12 15.51 -14.17
CA ALA A 95 -17.50 14.43 -13.42
C ALA A 95 -16.85 13.41 -14.39
N ILE A 96 -15.52 13.34 -14.36
CA ILE A 96 -14.77 12.37 -15.17
C ILE A 96 -14.55 11.11 -14.31
N THR A 97 -15.23 10.03 -14.68
CA THR A 97 -15.18 8.72 -13.99
C THR A 97 -14.39 7.67 -14.76
N ILE A 98 -14.05 7.95 -16.02
CA ILE A 98 -13.31 7.02 -16.90
C ILE A 98 -11.86 6.93 -16.44
N GLU A 99 -11.27 5.74 -16.42
CA GLU A 99 -9.84 5.56 -16.13
C GLU A 99 -8.94 6.35 -17.10
N SER A 100 -7.82 6.87 -16.60
CA SER A 100 -6.88 7.58 -17.44
C SER A 100 -6.15 6.64 -18.41
N PRO A 101 -5.76 7.13 -19.60
CA PRO A 101 -4.93 6.35 -20.53
C PRO A 101 -3.61 5.87 -19.92
N ILE A 102 -3.10 6.60 -18.91
CA ILE A 102 -1.85 6.28 -18.21
C ILE A 102 -2.03 5.03 -17.35
N MET A 103 -3.09 4.98 -16.55
CA MET A 103 -3.40 3.80 -15.72
C MET A 103 -3.73 2.58 -16.58
N SER A 104 -4.46 2.78 -17.68
CA SER A 104 -4.79 1.69 -18.62
C SER A 104 -3.52 1.05 -19.23
N GLN A 105 -2.55 1.86 -19.66
CA GLN A 105 -1.26 1.38 -20.17
C GLN A 105 -0.44 0.66 -19.11
N GLU A 106 -0.38 1.20 -17.89
CA GLU A 106 0.39 0.60 -16.79
C GLU A 106 -0.18 -0.77 -16.38
N ASN A 107 -1.51 -0.90 -16.35
CA ASN A 107 -2.17 -2.17 -16.09
C ASN A 107 -1.88 -3.21 -17.18
N SER A 108 -1.88 -2.82 -18.47
CA SER A 108 -1.51 -3.74 -19.55
C SER A 108 -0.05 -4.18 -19.47
N ASP A 109 0.87 -3.26 -19.17
CA ASP A 109 2.30 -3.57 -19.06
C ASP A 109 2.56 -4.52 -17.88
N LYS A 110 1.86 -4.30 -16.75
CA LYS A 110 1.96 -5.16 -15.58
C LYS A 110 1.40 -6.55 -15.86
N ALA A 111 0.27 -6.65 -16.56
CA ALA A 111 -0.33 -7.92 -16.97
C ALA A 111 0.59 -8.72 -17.91
N GLU A 112 1.25 -8.06 -18.87
CA GLU A 112 2.19 -8.73 -19.78
C GLU A 112 3.41 -9.28 -19.03
N ARG A 113 3.98 -8.50 -18.09
CA ARG A 113 5.12 -8.95 -17.26
C ARG A 113 4.76 -10.17 -16.42
N GLN A 114 3.61 -10.15 -15.75
CA GLN A 114 3.13 -11.29 -14.95
C GLN A 114 2.90 -12.54 -15.79
N ALA A 115 2.35 -12.39 -17.01
CA ALA A 115 2.17 -13.51 -17.93
C ALA A 115 3.51 -14.13 -18.39
N LYS A 116 4.55 -13.30 -18.55
CA LYS A 116 5.91 -13.75 -18.89
C LYS A 116 6.58 -14.48 -17.73
N GLU A 117 6.48 -13.95 -16.51
CA GLU A 117 7.03 -14.56 -15.30
C GLU A 117 6.41 -15.93 -15.01
N THR A 118 5.09 -16.07 -15.18
CA THR A 118 4.36 -17.34 -15.01
C THR A 118 4.80 -18.39 -16.03
N ARG A 119 5.09 -18.00 -17.28
CA ARG A 119 5.59 -18.93 -18.31
C ARG A 119 7.01 -19.42 -18.05
N VAL A 120 7.88 -18.55 -17.54
CA VAL A 120 9.27 -18.91 -17.22
C VAL A 120 9.32 -19.89 -16.04
N SER A 121 8.54 -19.64 -14.99
CA SER A 121 8.48 -20.49 -13.80
C SER A 121 7.86 -21.88 -14.07
N THR A 122 6.92 -21.98 -15.03
CA THR A 122 6.37 -23.27 -15.46
C THR A 122 7.40 -24.13 -16.22
N ASN A 123 8.31 -23.49 -16.97
CA ASN A 123 9.29 -24.19 -17.80
C ASN A 123 10.54 -24.66 -17.02
N THR A 124 10.84 -24.05 -15.88
CA THR A 124 11.97 -24.45 -15.01
C THR A 124 11.65 -25.64 -14.11
N ASN A 125 10.38 -25.89 -13.80
CA ASN A 125 9.95 -27.06 -13.00
C ASN A 125 9.87 -28.36 -13.82
N SER A 126 9.85 -28.29 -15.15
CA SER A 126 9.80 -29.47 -16.02
C SER A 126 11.17 -30.09 -16.34
N ASP A 127 12.27 -29.46 -15.90
CA ASP A 127 13.65 -29.89 -16.23
C ASP A 127 14.43 -30.47 -15.03
N SER A 128 13.79 -30.57 -13.85
CA SER A 128 14.40 -31.12 -12.63
C SER A 128 14.02 -32.58 -12.31
N ASP A 129 13.20 -33.24 -13.15
CA ASP A 129 12.67 -34.60 -12.89
C ASP A 129 13.32 -35.72 -13.75
N LYS A 130 14.58 -35.53 -14.16
CA LYS A 130 15.36 -36.57 -14.88
C LYS A 130 16.84 -36.69 -14.44
N HIS A 131 17.06 -37.14 -13.20
CA HIS A 131 18.27 -37.85 -12.74
C HIS A 131 17.93 -38.38 -11.33
N ASP A 132 18.01 -39.65 -10.92
CA ASP A 132 18.67 -40.86 -11.39
C ASP A 132 17.99 -42.06 -10.71
N THR A 133 17.81 -43.18 -11.41
CA THR A 133 17.35 -44.45 -10.83
C THR A 133 18.37 -45.54 -11.16
N SER A 134 19.11 -46.02 -10.15
CA SER A 134 19.61 -47.40 -10.06
C SER A 134 20.11 -47.70 -8.64
N GLU A 135 19.38 -48.59 -7.94
CA GLU A 135 19.79 -49.78 -7.13
C GLU A 135 21.21 -49.83 -6.53
N GLU A 136 21.55 -50.47 -5.40
CA GLU A 136 20.94 -51.13 -4.22
C GLU A 136 22.19 -51.49 -3.36
N ASP A 137 22.18 -51.36 -2.03
CA ASP A 137 22.80 -52.38 -1.13
C ASP A 137 22.54 -52.13 0.38
N VAL A 138 21.60 -52.93 0.91
CA VAL A 138 21.71 -53.81 2.10
C VAL A 138 22.11 -53.27 3.50
N SER A 139 21.07 -53.25 4.35
CA SER A 139 20.94 -53.70 5.75
C SER A 139 21.88 -53.21 6.87
N THR A 140 21.31 -52.68 7.96
CA THR A 140 21.30 -53.36 9.27
C THR A 140 20.21 -52.79 10.20
N ILE A 141 19.61 -53.70 10.98
CA ILE A 141 18.50 -53.54 11.92
C ILE A 141 19.04 -53.19 13.32
N THR A 142 18.17 -52.63 14.17
CA THR A 142 18.20 -52.49 15.66
C THR A 142 18.83 -51.19 16.18
N ASP A 143 18.28 -50.48 17.17
CA ASP A 143 17.16 -50.74 18.07
C ASP A 143 16.51 -49.42 18.52
N SER A 144 15.27 -49.53 18.96
CA SER A 144 14.49 -48.44 19.56
C SER A 144 15.05 -48.10 20.94
N GLU A 145 15.07 -46.82 21.32
CA GLU A 145 14.70 -46.41 22.68
C GLU A 145 14.36 -44.92 22.74
N VAL A 146 13.20 -44.67 23.34
CA VAL A 146 12.52 -43.39 23.55
C VAL A 146 13.09 -42.71 24.81
N SER A 147 13.32 -41.40 24.77
CA SER A 147 13.22 -40.53 25.95
C SER A 147 13.10 -39.04 25.57
N ASP A 148 11.88 -38.55 25.71
CA ASP A 148 11.48 -37.31 26.39
C ASP A 148 12.58 -36.30 26.80
N THR A 149 12.47 -35.06 26.34
CA THR A 149 11.83 -33.93 27.07
C THR A 149 12.33 -32.60 26.51
N SER A 150 11.39 -31.77 26.09
CA SER A 150 11.58 -30.35 25.78
C SER A 150 11.68 -29.52 27.07
N GLU A 151 12.83 -28.90 27.31
CA GLU A 151 12.95 -27.71 28.16
C GLU A 151 12.95 -26.46 27.28
N ASN A 152 12.08 -25.50 27.60
CA ASN A 152 12.47 -24.13 27.98
C ASN A 152 11.36 -23.11 27.68
N ALA A 153 10.73 -22.58 28.72
CA ALA A 153 10.30 -21.17 28.80
C ALA A 153 9.77 -20.90 30.22
N GLU A 154 10.64 -20.32 31.05
CA GLU A 154 10.27 -19.64 32.28
C GLU A 154 9.61 -18.28 32.02
N SER A 155 8.93 -17.79 33.07
CA SER A 155 8.48 -16.42 33.36
C SER A 155 7.10 -16.04 32.79
N GLU A 156 6.11 -15.57 33.56
CA GLU A 156 6.10 -14.98 34.90
C GLU A 156 4.85 -15.40 35.67
N ALA A 157 5.02 -15.59 36.98
CA ALA A 157 3.95 -15.76 37.95
C ALA A 157 3.72 -14.47 38.74
N VAL A 158 2.55 -14.43 39.38
CA VAL A 158 2.23 -13.81 40.68
C VAL A 158 1.40 -12.52 40.62
N VAL A 159 0.29 -12.34 41.36
CA VAL A 159 -0.66 -13.17 42.16
C VAL A 159 -1.84 -12.22 42.44
N GLN A 160 -3.06 -12.76 42.51
CA GLN A 160 -4.28 -12.12 43.03
C GLN A 160 -4.26 -12.00 44.56
N ASP A 161 -4.88 -10.95 45.10
CA ASP A 161 -5.80 -11.05 46.25
C ASP A 161 -6.59 -9.73 46.33
N GLU A 162 -7.91 -9.76 46.14
CA GLU A 162 -8.96 -9.82 47.17
C GLU A 162 -9.03 -8.54 48.03
N LEU A 163 -10.03 -7.68 47.76
CA LEU A 163 -11.32 -7.53 48.46
C LEU A 163 -11.23 -6.63 49.71
N ASP A 164 -11.94 -5.50 49.67
CA ASP A 164 -12.65 -4.80 50.77
C ASP A 164 -13.11 -3.43 50.20
N ASN A 165 -14.38 -3.20 49.87
CA ASN A 165 -15.55 -2.96 50.74
C ASN A 165 -15.43 -1.68 51.60
N ASP A 166 -15.92 -0.54 51.10
CA ASP A 166 -16.53 0.52 51.91
C ASP A 166 -17.34 1.47 50.98
N SER A 167 -18.68 1.39 50.92
CA SER A 167 -19.66 2.18 51.68
C SER A 167 -19.36 3.68 51.85
N GLY A 168 -20.30 4.51 51.35
CA GLY A 168 -20.62 5.87 51.82
C GLY A 168 -19.59 6.94 51.48
N GLU A 169 -19.90 8.21 51.33
CA GLU A 169 -21.12 8.99 51.48
C GLU A 169 -20.79 10.39 50.93
N GLU A 170 -21.84 11.13 50.55
CA GLU A 170 -21.93 12.58 50.25
C GLU A 170 -21.35 13.16 48.94
#